data_AF-A0A2E3W486-F1
#
_entry.id   AF-A0A2E3W486-F1
#
_cell.length_a   1.000
_cell.length_b   1.000
_cell.length_c   1.000
_cell.angle_alpha   90.00
_cell.angle_beta   90.00
_cell.angle_gamma   90.00
#
_symmetry.space_group_name_H-M   'P 1'
#
loop_
_entity.id
_entity.type
_entity.pdbx_description
1 polymer ?
#
loop_
_entity_poly.entity_id
_entity_poly.type
_entity_poly.pdbx_seq_one_letter_code
_entity_poly.pdbx_strand_id
1 'polypeptide(L)' 'MSKLVTLSTNLDIQIKEALTKLCKKKGLKIQHFIESAIIEKLEDEVDLEAYHQRKNEETVSLASLLEGES' A
#
# COMPACT_ATOMS: atom_id res chain seq x y z
N MET A 1 -3.03 24.60 2.34
CA MET A 1 -2.76 24.12 0.97
C MET A 1 -1.77 22.99 1.07
N SER A 2 -2.11 21.79 0.59
CA SER A 2 -1.16 20.70 0.43
C SER A 2 -0.10 21.12 -0.59
N LYS A 3 1.19 21.08 -0.18
CA LYS A 3 2.30 21.33 -1.09
C LYS A 3 2.47 20.10 -1.99
N LEU A 4 2.13 20.25 -3.27
CA LEU A 4 2.39 19.21 -4.27
C LEU A 4 3.85 19.33 -4.74
N VAL A 5 4.52 18.19 -4.89
CA VAL A 5 5.88 18.08 -5.43
C VAL A 5 5.86 17.26 -6.72
N THR A 6 6.78 17.57 -7.64
CA THR A 6 6.89 16.83 -8.91
C THR A 6 7.77 15.61 -8.73
N LEU A 7 7.27 14.44 -9.16
CA LEU A 7 8.06 13.22 -9.29
C LEU A 7 8.33 12.96 -10.78
N SER A 8 9.61 12.97 -11.17
CA SER A 8 10.04 12.66 -12.53
C SER A 8 10.62 11.25 -12.57
N THR A 9 10.16 10.42 -13.50
CA THR A 9 10.67 9.06 -13.70
C THR A 9 10.56 8.64 -15.16
N ASN A 10 11.31 7.59 -15.53
CA ASN A 10 11.22 6.97 -16.84
C ASN A 10 10.26 5.78 -16.77
N LEU A 11 9.38 5.67 -17.76
CA LEU A 11 8.41 4.58 -17.85
C LEU A 11 8.45 4.01 -19.27
N ASP A 12 8.31 2.69 -19.39
CA ASP A 12 8.17 2.05 -20.68
C ASP A 12 6.96 2.62 -21.45
N ILE A 13 7.14 2.79 -22.76
CA ILE A 13 6.15 3.44 -23.61
C ILE A 13 4.81 2.67 -23.64
N GLN A 14 4.85 1.34 -23.61
CA GLN A 14 3.65 0.50 -23.61
C GLN A 14 2.87 0.66 -22.31
N ILE A 15 3.58 0.79 -21.18
CA ILE A 15 2.95 1.02 -19.88
C ILE A 15 2.29 2.40 -19.85
N LYS A 16 2.96 3.44 -20.36
CA LYS A 16 2.38 4.79 -20.45
C LYS A 16 1.10 4.83 -21.28
N GLU A 17 1.07 4.10 -22.40
CA GLU A 17 -0.12 3.98 -23.24
C GLU A 17 -1.26 3.24 -22.54
N ALA A 18 -0.96 2.12 -21.88
CA ALA A 18 -1.94 1.35 -21.13
C ALA A 18 -2.54 2.17 -19.98
N LEU A 19 -1.69 2.88 -19.23
CA LEU A 19 -2.09 3.79 -18.15
C LEU A 19 -3.02 4.89 -18.67
N THR A 20 -2.68 5.49 -19.81
CA THR A 20 -3.50 6.54 -20.43
C THR A 20 -4.87 6.01 -20.84
N LYS A 21 -4.94 4.82 -21.46
CA LYS A 21 -6.22 4.19 -21.86
C LYS A 21 -7.08 3.86 -20.63
N LEU A 22 -6.48 3.30 -19.58
CA LEU A 22 -7.17 2.97 -18.33
C LEU A 22 -7.75 4.22 -17.65
N CYS A 23 -6.92 5.27 -17.50
CA CYS A 23 -7.35 6.51 -16.87
C CYS A 23 -8.47 7.21 -17.65
N LYS A 24 -8.39 7.23 -18.99
CA LYS A 24 -9.48 7.74 -19.85
C LYS A 24 -10.76 6.95 -19.66
N LYS A 25 -10.70 5.61 -19.64
CA LYS A 25 -11.87 4.75 -19.43
C LYS A 25 -12.54 4.97 -18.07
N LYS A 26 -11.73 5.22 -17.03
CA LYS A 26 -12.22 5.42 -15.65
C LYS A 26 -12.55 6.88 -15.31
N GLY A 27 -12.28 7.84 -16.20
CA GLY A 27 -12.46 9.27 -15.92
C GLY A 27 -11.49 9.82 -14.85
N LEU A 28 -10.31 9.21 -14.72
CA LEU A 28 -9.32 9.55 -13.69
C LEU A 28 -8.14 10.35 -14.27
N LYS A 29 -7.58 11.24 -13.46
CA LYS A 29 -6.29 11.88 -13.77
C LYS A 29 -5.16 10.91 -13.49
N ILE A 30 -4.20 10.81 -14.41
CA ILE A 30 -3.01 9.95 -14.26
C ILE A 30 -2.27 10.27 -12.96
N GLN A 31 -2.11 11.55 -12.61
CA GLN A 31 -1.46 11.96 -11.36
C GLN A 31 -2.13 11.32 -10.13
N HIS A 32 -3.46 11.39 -10.05
CA HIS A 32 -4.20 10.82 -8.92
C HIS A 32 -4.08 9.29 -8.89
N PHE A 33 -4.15 8.64 -10.06
CA PHE A 33 -3.94 7.20 -10.15
C PHE A 33 -2.56 6.78 -9.63
N ILE A 34 -1.50 7.50 -10.05
CA ILE A 34 -0.13 7.20 -9.62
C ILE A 34 0.05 7.47 -8.13
N GLU A 35 -0.48 8.57 -7.61
CA GLU A 35 -0.44 8.88 -6.18
C GLU A 35 -1.13 7.80 -5.34
N SER A 36 -2.35 7.38 -5.71
CA SER A 36 -3.06 6.30 -5.04
C SER A 36 -2.29 4.97 -5.11
N ALA A 37 -1.73 4.62 -6.26
CA ALA A 37 -0.98 3.37 -6.42
C ALA A 37 0.32 3.37 -5.59
N ILE A 38 0.99 4.52 -5.46
CA ILE A 38 2.16 4.66 -4.59
C ILE A 38 1.77 4.50 -3.13
N ILE A 39 0.68 5.16 -2.69
CA ILE A 39 0.18 5.05 -1.32
C ILE A 39 -0.15 3.58 -0.99
N GLU A 40 -0.93 2.92 -1.84
CA GLU A 40 -1.29 1.51 -1.68
C GLU A 40 -0.05 0.62 -1.53
N LYS A 41 0.96 0.81 -2.38
CA LYS A 41 2.21 0.03 -2.31
C LYS A 41 3.03 0.29 -1.05
N LEU A 42 3.01 1.52 -0.53
CA LEU A 42 3.69 1.86 0.73
C LEU A 42 2.94 1.31 1.94
N GLU A 43 1.61 1.38 1.92
CA GLU A 43 0.75 0.82 2.97
C GLU A 43 0.90 -0.71 3.06
N ASP A 44 0.94 -1.40 1.91
CA ASP A 44 1.20 -2.85 1.82
C ASP A 44 2.53 -3.22 2.50
N GLU A 45 3.60 -2.49 2.22
CA GLU A 45 4.93 -2.78 2.78
C GLU A 45 4.96 -2.58 4.30
N VAL A 46 4.34 -1.51 4.81
CA VAL A 46 4.25 -1.25 6.25
C VAL A 46 3.45 -2.34 6.97
N ASP A 47 2.35 -2.81 6.38
CA ASP A 47 1.57 -3.91 6.96
C ASP A 47 2.37 -5.22 6.99
N LEU A 48 3.12 -5.52 5.93
CA LEU A 48 4.04 -6.66 5.90
C LEU A 48 5.13 -6.54 6.96
N GLU A 49 5.75 -5.38 7.13
CA GLU A 49 6.74 -5.14 8.19
C GLU A 49 6.12 -5.35 9.58
N ALA A 50 4.94 -4.80 9.84
CA ALA A 50 4.24 -4.97 11.11
C ALA A 50 3.87 -6.45 11.38
N TYR A 51 3.43 -7.17 10.35
CA TYR A 51 3.19 -8.61 10.41
C TYR A 51 4.49 -9.38 10.75
N HIS A 52 5.61 -9.03 10.12
CA HIS A 52 6.90 -9.66 10.39
C HIS A 52 7.43 -9.37 11.80
N GLN A 53 7.20 -8.17 12.33
CA GLN A 53 7.55 -7.83 13.72
C GLN A 53 6.73 -8.67 14.72
N ARG A 54 5.42 -8.77 14.50
CA ARG A 54 4.52 -9.59 15.34
C ARG A 54 4.82 -11.08 15.30
N LYS A 55 5.28 -11.60 14.16
CA LYS A 55 5.68 -13.01 14.04
C LYS A 55 6.81 -13.39 14.99
N ASN A 56 7.64 -12.44 15.39
CA ASN A 56 8.77 -12.65 16.30
C ASN A 56 8.42 -12.35 17.77
N GLU A 57 7.18 -11.98 18.08
CA GLU A 57 6.72 -11.81 19.46
C GLU A 57 6.49 -13.17 20.13
N GLU A 58 6.75 -13.25 21.43
CA GLU A 58 6.36 -14.44 22.20
C GLU A 58 4.84 -14.59 22.15
N THR A 59 4.39 -15.72 21.60
CA THR A 59 2.97 -16.04 21.55
C THR A 59 2.57 -16.74 22.86
N VAL A 60 1.45 -16.32 23.44
CA VAL A 60 0.83 -17.02 24.55
C VAL A 60 -0.25 -17.94 24.02
N SER A 61 -0.35 -19.14 24.60
CA SER A 61 -1.38 -20.09 24.21
C SER A 61 -2.76 -19.57 24.64
N LEU A 62 -3.79 -19.83 23.83
CA LEU A 62 -5.16 -19.45 24.19
C LEU A 62 -5.61 -20.11 25.52
N ALA A 63 -5.16 -21.34 25.77
CA ALA A 63 -5.44 -22.06 27.02
C ALA A 63 -4.89 -21.30 28.24
N SER A 64 -3.64 -20.81 28.19
CA SER A 64 -3.04 -20.04 29.28
C SER A 64 -3.72 -18.70 29.56
N LEU A 65 -4.43 -18.12 28.58
CA LEU A 65 -5.20 -16.90 28.78
C LEU A 65 -6.57 -17.15 29.44
N LEU A 66 -7.18 -18.30 29.17
CA LEU A 66 -8.52 -18.64 29.67
C LEU A 66 -8.51 -19.19 31.10
N GLU A 67 -7.36 -19.64 31.61
CA GLU A 67 -7.20 -20.11 33.01
C GLU A 67 -7.25 -18.97 34.04
N GLY A 68 -7.15 -17.70 33.62
CA GLY A 68 -7.18 -16.52 34.49
C GLY A 68 -8.57 -15.91 34.75
N GLU A 69 -9.64 -16.42 34.12
CA GLU A 69 -11.03 -15.93 34.29
C GLU A 69 -11.88 -16.83 35.21
N SER A 70 -11.29 -17.39 36.28
CA SER A 70 -12.00 -18.16 37.32
C SER A 70 -11.96 -17.49 38.68
#